data_AF-A0A6J0C6N1-F1
#
_entry.id   AF-A0A6J0C6N1-F1
#
_cell.length_a   1.000
_cell.length_b   1.000
_cell.length_c   1.000
_cell.angle_alpha   90.00
_cell.angle_beta   90.00
_cell.angle_gamma   90.00
#
_symmetry.space_group_name_H-M   'P 1'
#
loop_
_entity.id
_entity.type
_entity.pdbx_description
1 polymer ?
#
loop_
_entity_poly.entity_id
_entity_poly.type
_entity_poly.pdbx_seq_one_letter_code
_entity_poly.pdbx_strand_id
1 'polypeptide(L)'
;MASLTQFTSETAKAALTDILAALNSPDNVQKITEAKENSGNEMLKMMQFVFPIVTQIQMDVIKNYGFPEGREGTVQFAQFIRTLERDDPEIAQLHGQVRAYFLPPVTISSSTEASL
;
A
#
# COMPACT_ATOMS: atom_id res chain seq x y z
N MET A 1 10.05 17.13 20.88
CA MET A 1 9.04 16.43 20.05
C MET A 1 8.92 17.20 18.76
N ALA A 2 9.42 16.67 17.65
CA ALA A 2 9.27 17.34 16.35
C ALA A 2 7.79 17.26 15.96
N SER A 3 7.13 18.41 15.88
CA SER A 3 5.76 18.48 15.39
C SER A 3 5.75 18.04 13.93
N LEU A 4 4.87 17.09 13.57
CA LEU A 4 4.49 16.75 12.19
C LEU A 4 3.72 17.93 11.56
N THR A 5 4.35 19.10 11.47
CA THR A 5 3.63 20.36 11.30
C THR A 5 3.07 20.61 9.90
N GLN A 6 3.23 19.71 8.92
CA GLN A 6 2.57 19.89 7.62
C GLN A 6 2.58 18.62 6.75
N PHE A 7 1.95 17.54 7.20
CA PHE A 7 1.58 16.47 6.26
C PHE A 7 0.33 16.93 5.47
N THR A 8 0.56 17.40 4.25
CA THR A 8 -0.45 17.94 3.33
C THR A 8 -0.83 16.93 2.25
N SER A 9 -1.86 17.24 1.45
CA SER A 9 -2.22 16.44 0.28
C SER A 9 -1.05 16.25 -0.70
N GLU A 10 -0.22 17.27 -0.93
CA GLU A 10 0.95 17.16 -1.80
C GLU A 10 1.98 16.18 -1.26
N THR A 11 2.31 16.28 0.04
CA THR A 11 3.26 15.33 0.66
C THR A 11 2.69 13.92 0.75
N ALA A 12 1.36 13.77 0.89
CA ALA A 12 0.69 12.48 0.88
C ALA A 12 0.78 11.81 -0.49
N LYS A 13 0.56 12.57 -1.57
CA LYS A 13 0.71 12.08 -2.94
C LYS A 13 2.15 11.70 -3.25
N ALA A 14 3.11 12.52 -2.85
CA ALA A 14 4.53 12.20 -2.99
C ALA A 14 4.88 10.90 -2.24
N ALA A 15 4.47 10.77 -0.97
CA ALA A 15 4.73 9.58 -0.17
C ALA A 15 4.12 8.31 -0.77
N LEU A 16 2.86 8.37 -1.22
CA LEU A 16 2.21 7.23 -1.87
C LEU A 16 2.88 6.86 -3.20
N THR A 17 3.33 7.85 -3.97
CA THR A 17 4.07 7.63 -5.21
C THR A 17 5.41 6.95 -4.95
N ASP A 18 6.16 7.42 -3.94
CA ASP A 18 7.43 6.81 -3.54
C ASP A 18 7.24 5.40 -2.98
N ILE A 19 6.16 5.13 -2.24
CA ILE A 19 5.80 3.79 -1.79
C ILE A 19 5.56 2.89 -3.00
N LEU A 20 4.77 3.33 -3.99
CA LEU A 20 4.52 2.56 -5.21
C LEU A 20 5.81 2.34 -6.01
N ALA A 21 6.68 3.33 -6.12
CA ALA A 21 7.98 3.19 -6.78
C ALA A 21 8.87 2.16 -6.05
N ALA A 22 8.92 2.20 -4.72
CA ALA A 22 9.66 1.25 -3.92
C ALA A 22 9.08 -0.18 -4.05
N LEU A 23 7.76 -0.33 -4.02
CA LEU A 23 7.07 -1.62 -4.23
C LEU A 23 7.33 -2.21 -5.63
N ASN A 24 7.50 -1.36 -6.64
CA ASN A 24 7.79 -1.75 -8.03
C ASN A 24 9.29 -1.84 -8.35
N SER A 25 10.17 -1.62 -7.38
CA SER A 25 11.61 -1.85 -7.58
C SER A 25 11.87 -3.35 -7.84
N PRO A 26 12.85 -3.71 -8.69
CA PRO A 26 13.09 -5.11 -9.09
C PRO A 26 13.25 -6.06 -7.89
N ASP A 27 14.03 -5.66 -6.89
CA ASP A 27 14.24 -6.40 -5.64
C ASP A 27 12.94 -6.67 -4.86
N ASN A 28 12.07 -5.67 -4.77
CA ASN A 28 10.83 -5.81 -4.00
C ASN A 28 9.75 -6.55 -4.78
N VAL A 29 9.68 -6.36 -6.10
CA VAL A 29 8.79 -7.14 -6.98
C VAL A 29 9.09 -8.62 -6.88
N GLN A 30 10.36 -9.01 -6.89
CA GLN A 30 10.76 -10.41 -6.72
C GLN A 30 10.25 -10.96 -5.38
N LYS A 31 10.60 -10.31 -4.27
CA LYS A 31 10.21 -10.75 -2.91
C LYS A 31 8.70 -10.85 -2.74
N ILE A 32 7.95 -9.87 -3.25
CA ILE A 32 6.49 -9.84 -3.19
C ILE A 32 5.88 -10.95 -4.04
N THR A 33 6.44 -11.22 -5.23
CA THR A 33 5.96 -12.27 -6.13
C THR A 33 6.16 -13.65 -5.49
N GLU A 34 7.35 -13.93 -4.97
CA GLU A 34 7.64 -15.17 -4.24
C GLU A 34 6.70 -15.35 -3.04
N ALA A 35 6.43 -14.28 -2.28
CA ALA A 35 5.48 -14.32 -1.17
C ALA A 35 4.03 -14.57 -1.62
N LYS A 36 3.61 -14.01 -2.77
CA LYS A 36 2.29 -14.25 -3.38
C LYS A 36 2.15 -15.69 -3.87
N GLU A 37 3.16 -16.23 -4.52
CA GLU A 37 3.16 -17.64 -4.96
C GLU A 37 3.04 -18.61 -3.78
N ASN A 38 3.76 -18.35 -2.68
CA ASN A 38 3.65 -19.12 -1.44
C ASN A 38 2.28 -18.97 -0.75
N SER A 39 1.58 -17.86 -0.99
CA SER A 39 0.26 -17.59 -0.41
C SER A 39 -0.89 -18.18 -1.23
N GLY A 40 -0.71 -18.38 -2.53
CA GLY A 40 -1.79 -18.71 -3.46
C GLY A 40 -2.93 -17.69 -3.37
N ASN A 41 -4.18 -18.19 -3.29
CA ASN A 41 -5.37 -17.34 -3.13
C ASN A 41 -5.85 -17.26 -1.67
N GLU A 42 -5.06 -17.73 -0.70
CA GLU A 42 -5.47 -17.74 0.70
C GLU A 42 -5.21 -16.39 1.37
N MET A 43 -6.28 -15.71 1.77
CA MET A 43 -6.20 -14.37 2.36
C MET A 43 -5.37 -14.35 3.66
N LEU A 44 -5.45 -15.41 4.48
CA LEU A 44 -4.65 -15.50 5.71
C LEU A 44 -3.15 -15.63 5.40
N LYS A 45 -2.77 -16.37 4.35
CA LYS A 45 -1.37 -16.50 3.93
C LYS A 45 -0.84 -15.21 3.31
N MET A 46 -1.65 -14.49 2.54
CA MET A 46 -1.32 -13.15 2.07
C MET A 46 -0.99 -12.21 3.25
N MET A 47 -1.77 -12.27 4.34
CA MET A 47 -1.45 -11.53 5.57
C MET A 47 -0.20 -12.03 6.30
N GLN A 48 0.18 -13.29 6.13
CA GLN A 48 1.37 -13.86 6.77
C GLN A 48 2.66 -13.53 5.99
N PHE A 49 2.62 -13.59 4.66
CA PHE A 49 3.81 -13.50 3.82
C PHE A 49 3.93 -12.16 3.08
N VAL A 50 2.85 -11.63 2.52
CA VAL A 50 2.89 -10.40 1.71
C VAL A 50 2.81 -9.15 2.58
N PHE A 51 1.91 -9.15 3.56
CA PHE A 51 1.71 -8.01 4.45
C PHE A 51 2.99 -7.51 5.14
N PRO A 52 3.84 -8.36 5.78
CA PRO A 52 5.05 -7.86 6.43
C PRO A 52 6.04 -7.21 5.46
N ILE A 53 6.15 -7.73 4.22
CA ILE A 53 7.05 -7.18 3.20
C ILE A 53 6.58 -5.79 2.78
N VAL A 54 5.31 -5.66 2.39
CA VAL A 54 4.73 -4.38 1.95
C VAL A 54 4.77 -3.35 3.09
N THR A 55 4.46 -3.77 4.31
CA THR A 55 4.50 -2.88 5.48
C THR A 55 5.92 -2.40 5.76
N GLN A 56 6.93 -3.27 5.63
CA GLN A 56 8.34 -2.90 5.82
C GLN A 56 8.78 -1.86 4.78
N ILE A 57 8.46 -2.07 3.51
CA ILE A 57 8.75 -1.12 2.43
C ILE A 57 8.07 0.23 2.71
N GLN A 58 6.81 0.21 3.14
CA GLN A 58 6.08 1.42 3.50
C GLN A 58 6.75 2.15 4.68
N MET A 59 7.16 1.43 5.74
CA MET A 59 7.91 1.98 6.88
C MET A 59 9.19 2.69 6.43
N ASP A 60 9.94 2.07 5.52
CA ASP A 60 11.20 2.60 5.00
C ASP A 60 11.04 3.86 4.15
N VAL A 61 9.89 4.04 3.49
CA VAL A 61 9.60 5.25 2.72
C VAL A 61 9.11 6.38 3.63
N ILE A 62 8.12 6.11 4.48
CA ILE A 62 7.44 7.17 5.25
C ILE A 62 8.34 7.85 6.29
N LYS A 63 9.44 7.22 6.71
CA LYS A 63 10.44 7.86 7.58
C LYS A 63 11.05 9.11 6.93
N ASN A 64 11.16 9.14 5.60
CA ASN A 64 11.65 10.31 4.84
C ASN A 64 10.63 11.45 4.83
N TYR A 65 9.38 11.16 5.22
CA TYR A 65 8.28 12.12 5.34
C TYR A 65 8.03 12.54 6.80
N GLY A 66 8.95 12.19 7.71
CA GLY A 66 8.91 12.60 9.11
C GLY A 66 8.06 11.70 10.02
N PHE A 67 7.58 10.54 9.53
CA PHE A 67 6.89 9.57 10.37
C PHE A 67 7.89 8.81 11.26
N PRO A 68 7.49 8.47 12.50
CA PRO A 68 8.34 7.69 13.40
C PRO A 68 8.59 6.28 12.85
N GLU A 69 9.72 5.69 13.22
CA GLU A 69 10.04 4.33 12.82
C GLU A 69 9.11 3.30 13.47
N GLY A 70 8.94 2.15 12.79
CA GLY A 70 8.14 1.04 13.30
C GLY A 70 6.64 1.19 13.06
N ARG A 71 5.85 0.38 13.79
CA ARG A 71 4.40 0.24 13.58
C ARG A 71 3.61 1.50 13.93
N GLU A 72 4.13 2.34 14.82
CA GLU A 72 3.47 3.59 15.16
C GLU A 72 3.38 4.53 13.95
N GLY A 73 4.47 4.64 13.18
CA GLY A 73 4.51 5.49 11.98
C GLY A 73 3.53 5.05 10.90
N THR A 74 3.39 3.74 10.68
CA THR A 74 2.43 3.22 9.69
C THR A 74 0.98 3.47 10.09
N VAL A 75 0.66 3.36 11.38
CA VAL A 75 -0.68 3.68 11.89
C VAL A 75 -0.99 5.17 11.73
N GLN A 76 -0.07 6.05 12.11
CA GLN A 76 -0.24 7.50 11.93
C GLN A 76 -0.40 7.86 10.46
N PHE A 77 0.48 7.34 9.59
CA PHE A 77 0.39 7.56 8.14
C PHE A 77 -0.97 7.11 7.58
N ALA A 78 -1.42 5.90 7.94
CA ALA A 78 -2.71 5.38 7.49
C ALA A 78 -3.89 6.26 7.92
N GLN A 79 -3.84 6.85 9.13
CA GLN A 79 -4.86 7.80 9.61
C GLN A 79 -4.87 9.10 8.81
N PHE A 80 -3.69 9.65 8.49
CA PHE A 80 -3.57 10.84 7.65
C PHE A 80 -4.11 10.59 6.24
N ILE A 81 -3.67 9.51 5.58
CA ILE A 81 -4.16 9.17 4.23
C ILE A 81 -5.68 8.97 4.22
N ARG A 82 -6.24 8.29 5.23
CA ARG A 82 -7.70 8.12 5.34
C ARG A 82 -8.47 9.42 5.48
N THR A 83 -7.88 10.44 6.10
CA THR A 83 -8.50 11.75 6.18
C THR A 83 -8.44 12.45 4.83
N LEU A 84 -7.27 12.47 4.20
CA LEU A 84 -7.04 13.20 2.95
C LEU A 84 -7.73 12.55 1.74
N GLU A 85 -7.83 11.22 1.68
CA GLU A 85 -8.45 10.50 0.55
C GLU A 85 -9.95 10.77 0.39
N ARG A 86 -10.61 11.36 1.40
CA ARG A 86 -12.03 11.73 1.35
C ARG A 86 -12.28 12.95 0.48
N ASP A 87 -11.31 13.85 0.43
CA ASP A 87 -11.41 15.16 -0.23
C ASP A 87 -10.49 15.24 -1.47
N ASP A 88 -9.51 14.34 -1.59
CA ASP A 88 -8.56 14.29 -2.72
C ASP A 88 -8.67 12.92 -3.45
N PRO A 89 -9.28 12.88 -4.65
CA PRO A 89 -9.47 11.63 -5.39
C PRO A 89 -8.16 11.01 -5.90
N GLU A 90 -7.10 11.81 -6.08
CA GLU A 90 -5.80 11.31 -6.51
C GLU A 90 -5.14 10.52 -5.38
N ILE A 91 -5.25 11.01 -4.14
CA ILE A 91 -4.81 10.27 -2.94
C ILE A 91 -5.59 8.96 -2.82
N ALA A 92 -6.91 8.98 -3.03
CA ALA A 92 -7.74 7.77 -3.00
C ALA A 92 -7.29 6.73 -4.04
N GLN A 93 -6.96 7.17 -5.26
CA GLN A 93 -6.46 6.27 -6.30
C GLN A 93 -5.08 5.70 -5.97
N LEU A 94 -4.12 6.53 -5.56
CA LEU A 94 -2.78 6.08 -5.18
C LEU A 94 -2.83 5.11 -3.99
N HIS A 95 -3.63 5.42 -2.98
CA HIS A 95 -3.83 4.55 -1.83
C HIS A 95 -4.52 3.23 -2.21
N GLY A 96 -5.48 3.26 -3.13
CA GLY A 96 -6.10 2.07 -3.69
C GLY A 96 -5.08 1.14 -4.36
N GLN A 97 -4.12 1.69 -5.10
CA GLN A 97 -3.04 0.92 -5.72
C GLN A 97 -2.13 0.27 -4.67
N VAL A 98 -1.75 0.99 -3.61
CA VAL A 98 -0.99 0.40 -2.49
C VAL A 98 -1.79 -0.72 -1.82
N ARG A 99 -3.09 -0.51 -1.56
CA ARG A 99 -3.97 -1.51 -0.93
C ARG A 99 -4.11 -2.78 -1.77
N ALA A 100 -4.05 -2.68 -3.09
CA ALA A 100 -4.15 -3.83 -3.99
C ALA A 100 -3.04 -4.86 -3.79
N TYR A 101 -1.88 -4.47 -3.23
CA TYR A 101 -0.81 -5.42 -2.89
C TYR A 101 -1.22 -6.42 -1.79
N PHE A 102 -2.18 -6.06 -0.94
CA PHE A 102 -2.68 -6.93 0.14
C PHE A 102 -3.85 -7.81 -0.28
N LEU A 103 -4.42 -7.61 -1.47
CA LEU A 103 -5.57 -8.36 -1.95
C LEU A 103 -5.12 -9.55 -2.82
N PRO A 104 -5.79 -10.71 -2.71
CA PRO A 104 -5.57 -11.80 -3.66
C PRO A 104 -5.96 -11.34 -5.08
N PRO A 105 -5.34 -11.90 -6.13
CA PRO A 105 -5.70 -11.60 -7.50
C PRO A 105 -7.19 -11.93 -7.72
N VAL A 106 -7.99 -10.92 -8.03
CA VAL A 106 -9.39 -11.09 -8.41
C VAL A 106 -9.40 -11.68 -9.82
N THR A 107 -9.57 -13.00 -9.95
CA THR A 107 -9.91 -13.59 -11.24
C THR A 107 -11.33 -13.16 -11.56
N ILE A 108 -11.48 -12.07 -12.31
CA ILE A 108 -12.76 -11.75 -12.94
C ILE A 108 -12.95 -12.81 -14.02
N SER A 109 -13.60 -13.93 -13.66
CA SER A 109 -14.19 -14.82 -14.65
C SER A 109 -15.25 -13.99 -15.35
N SER A 110 -14.93 -13.47 -16.53
CA SER A 110 -15.89 -12.84 -17.42
C SER A 110 -16.86 -13.93 -17.91
N SER A 111 -17.87 -14.25 -17.10
CA SER A 111 -19.10 -14.87 -17.61
C SER A 111 -19.89 -13.79 -18.33
N THR A 112 -19.39 -13.38 -19.49
CA THR A 112 -20.21 -12.79 -20.53
C THR A 112 -20.99 -13.93 -21.16
N GLU A 113 -22.13 -14.29 -20.56
CA GLU A 113 -23.16 -14.98 -21.30
C GLU A 113 -24.41 -14.11 -21.28
N ALA A 114 -24.45 -13.22 -22.26
CA ALA A 114 -25.71 -12.77 -22.81
C ALA A 114 -26.46 -14.00 -23.34
N SER A 115 -27.65 -14.24 -22.84
CA SER A 115 -28.70 -15.04 -23.49
C SER A 115 -30.02 -14.55 -22.90
N LEU A 116 -30.66 -13.63 -23.62
CA LEU A 116 -31.86 -13.85 -24.45
C LEU A 116 -33.14 -13.92 -23.62
#